data_AF-A0A9J6MXP0-F1
#
_entry.id   AF-A0A9J6MXP0-F1
#
_cell.length_a   1.000
_cell.length_b   1.000
_cell.length_c   1.000
_cell.angle_alpha   90.00
_cell.angle_beta   90.00
_cell.angle_gamma   90.00
#
_symmetry.space_group_name_H-M   'P 1'
#
loop_
_entity.id
_entity.type
_entity.pdbx_description
1 polymer ?
#
loop_
_entity_poly.entity_id
_entity_poly.type
_entity_poly.pdbx_seq_one_letter_code
_entity_poly.pdbx_strand_id
1 'polypeptide(L)'
;MIPNTLSELNRIKEECKTMVNKRASASAAAAVVPVPGADVGADVVIMMELLPAINRKFGLSPEQLDQLDSVIKGKIAVIISSIGSELVGKYITKQTITMLLKKVGAKVAVKQVAKYVPFIGQAVSAGISFGAMKYLGNSHIDECYEVCRRVIEMREAESATKATAQNSASSEIKYEFIDCLSCGTKNRIPLDRFLSANKESIKCGKCKSPLRATVSIN
;
A
#
# COMPACT_ATOMS: atom_id res chain seq x y z
N MET A 1 3.95 -12.55 -0.61
CA MET A 1 2.93 -11.79 -1.34
C MET A 1 2.61 -10.54 -0.52
N ILE A 2 2.34 -9.40 -1.17
CA ILE A 2 1.97 -8.16 -0.48
C ILE A 2 0.58 -8.34 0.15
N PRO A 3 0.37 -7.98 1.44
CA PRO A 3 -0.90 -8.15 2.12
C PRO A 3 -2.05 -7.43 1.42
N ASN A 4 -3.23 -8.03 1.46
CA ASN A 4 -4.41 -7.52 0.74
C ASN A 4 -5.44 -6.86 1.65
N THR A 5 -5.33 -7.03 2.96
CA THR A 5 -6.27 -6.47 3.95
C THR A 5 -5.51 -5.80 5.08
N LEU A 6 -6.14 -4.80 5.71
CA LEU A 6 -5.56 -4.08 6.84
C LEU A 6 -5.32 -4.99 8.06
N SER A 7 -6.21 -5.96 8.29
CA SER A 7 -6.07 -6.95 9.38
C SER A 7 -4.85 -7.85 9.18
N GLU A 8 -4.63 -8.36 7.96
CA GLU A 8 -3.43 -9.13 7.62
C GLU A 8 -2.17 -8.30 7.78
N LEU A 9 -2.20 -7.05 7.31
CA LEU A 9 -1.09 -6.12 7.41
C LEU A 9 -0.71 -5.83 8.88
N ASN A 10 -1.69 -5.63 9.76
CA ASN A 10 -1.48 -5.46 11.20
C ASN A 10 -0.86 -6.70 11.85
N ARG A 11 -1.31 -7.90 11.46
CA ARG A 11 -0.70 -9.15 11.96
C ARG A 11 0.78 -9.24 11.57
N ILE A 12 1.11 -8.94 10.32
CA ILE A 12 2.50 -8.95 9.83
C ILE A 12 3.36 -7.93 10.60
N LYS A 13 2.82 -6.75 10.91
CA LYS A 13 3.49 -5.74 11.73
C LYS A 13 3.89 -6.29 13.10
N GLU A 14 2.97 -6.95 13.80
CA GLU A 14 3.24 -7.50 15.14
C GLU A 14 4.20 -8.70 15.11
N GLU A 15 4.12 -9.55 14.07
CA GLU A 15 5.11 -10.60 13.83
C GLU A 15 6.52 -10.03 13.66
N CYS A 16 6.65 -8.96 12.86
CA CYS A 16 7.93 -8.30 12.65
C CYS A 16 8.45 -7.64 13.92
N LYS A 17 7.61 -6.96 14.71
CA LYS A 17 8.02 -6.38 16.01
C LYS A 17 8.55 -7.45 16.97
N THR A 18 7.93 -8.62 16.98
CA THR A 18 8.38 -9.77 17.77
C THR A 18 9.75 -10.25 17.29
N MET A 19 9.96 -10.32 15.98
CA MET A 19 11.25 -10.68 15.37
C MET A 19 12.34 -9.67 15.73
N VAL A 20 12.07 -8.37 15.61
CA VAL A 20 12.99 -7.30 16.00
C VAL A 20 13.34 -7.43 17.48
N ASN A 21 12.36 -7.69 18.35
CA ASN A 21 12.62 -7.85 19.79
C ASN A 21 13.61 -8.98 20.08
N LYS A 22 13.40 -10.16 19.45
CA LYS A 22 14.28 -11.32 19.61
C LYS A 22 15.70 -11.03 19.13
N ARG A 23 15.84 -10.39 17.96
CA ARG A 23 17.15 -10.05 17.38
C ARG A 23 17.86 -8.93 18.16
N ALA A 24 17.12 -7.96 18.69
CA ALA A 24 17.65 -6.94 19.58
C ALA A 24 18.20 -7.55 20.88
N SER A 25 17.50 -8.53 21.48
CA SER A 25 18.01 -9.25 22.64
C SER A 25 19.29 -10.04 22.33
N ALA A 26 19.38 -10.67 21.17
CA ALA A 26 20.60 -11.36 20.73
C ALA A 26 21.79 -10.40 20.55
N SER A 27 21.54 -9.22 19.98
CA SER A 27 22.52 -8.14 19.85
C SER A 27 22.99 -7.62 21.21
N ALA A 28 22.08 -7.39 22.14
CA ALA A 28 22.41 -7.00 23.52
C ALA A 28 23.31 -8.05 24.21
N ALA A 29 23.04 -9.34 24.00
CA ALA A 29 23.86 -10.43 24.51
C ALA A 29 25.24 -10.51 23.85
N ALA A 30 25.38 -10.11 22.58
CA ALA A 30 26.68 -10.03 21.93
C ALA A 30 27.52 -8.87 22.48
N ALA A 31 26.90 -7.76 22.89
CA ALA A 31 27.55 -6.58 23.42
C ALA A 31 28.18 -6.75 24.82
N VAL A 32 27.88 -7.85 25.53
CA VAL A 32 28.52 -8.17 26.82
C VAL A 32 29.81 -8.98 26.66
N VAL A 33 30.14 -9.43 25.43
CA VAL A 33 31.38 -10.14 25.15
C VAL A 33 32.55 -9.14 25.14
N PRO A 34 33.59 -9.29 25.98
CA PRO A 34 34.68 -8.33 26.10
C PRO A 34 35.71 -8.47 24.97
N VAL A 35 35.26 -8.40 23.71
CA VAL A 35 36.11 -8.41 22.52
C VAL A 35 35.92 -7.09 21.78
N PRO A 36 36.96 -6.23 21.70
CA PRO A 36 36.87 -4.93 21.03
C PRO A 36 36.36 -5.06 19.58
N GLY A 37 35.25 -4.38 19.27
CA GLY A 37 34.67 -4.31 17.93
C GLY A 37 33.89 -5.54 17.46
N ALA A 38 33.83 -6.61 18.26
CA ALA A 38 33.03 -7.79 17.93
C ALA A 38 31.52 -7.52 18.02
N ASP A 39 31.12 -6.67 18.97
CA ASP A 39 29.74 -6.22 19.19
C ASP A 39 29.19 -5.47 17.96
N VAL A 40 29.97 -4.52 17.40
CA VAL A 40 29.58 -3.79 16.18
C VAL A 40 29.48 -4.72 14.97
N GLY A 41 30.37 -5.69 14.85
CA GLY A 41 30.32 -6.70 13.79
C GLY A 41 29.07 -7.58 13.87
N ALA A 42 28.75 -8.06 15.08
CA ALA A 42 27.55 -8.84 15.34
C ALA A 42 26.28 -8.04 15.02
N ASP A 43 26.23 -6.76 15.41
CA ASP A 43 25.08 -5.89 15.14
C ASP A 43 24.85 -5.70 13.63
N VAL A 44 25.93 -5.55 12.84
CA VAL A 44 25.83 -5.48 11.37
C VAL A 44 25.27 -6.77 10.79
N VAL A 45 25.78 -7.93 11.21
CA VAL A 45 25.33 -9.24 10.71
C VAL A 45 23.86 -9.48 11.05
N ILE A 46 23.45 -9.22 12.29
CA ILE A 46 22.06 -9.39 12.72
C ILE A 46 21.13 -8.48 11.88
N MET A 47 21.53 -7.25 11.58
CA MET A 47 20.75 -6.33 10.75
C MET A 47 20.67 -6.75 9.28
N MET A 48 21.75 -7.30 8.72
CA MET A 48 21.75 -7.87 7.37
C MET A 48 20.78 -9.03 7.22
N GLU A 49 20.44 -9.73 8.30
CA GLU A 49 19.40 -10.76 8.26
C GLU A 49 18.01 -10.19 8.55
N LEU A 50 17.91 -9.31 9.53
CA LEU A 50 16.65 -8.78 10.05
C LEU A 50 15.92 -7.90 9.01
N LEU A 51 16.59 -6.92 8.40
CA LEU A 51 15.91 -6.00 7.47
C LEU A 51 15.40 -6.73 6.22
N PRO A 52 16.18 -7.62 5.56
CA PRO A 52 15.63 -8.43 4.47
C PRO A 52 14.49 -9.35 4.90
N ALA A 53 14.54 -9.89 6.12
CA ALA A 53 13.44 -10.72 6.64
C ALA A 53 12.14 -9.92 6.82
N ILE A 54 12.24 -8.65 7.26
CA ILE A 54 11.11 -7.72 7.34
C ILE A 54 10.54 -7.47 5.93
N ASN A 55 11.38 -7.08 4.96
CA ASN A 55 10.96 -6.90 3.57
C ASN A 55 10.22 -8.14 3.04
N ARG A 56 10.76 -9.35 3.26
CA ARG A 56 10.12 -10.60 2.84
C ARG A 56 8.74 -10.84 3.47
N LYS A 57 8.58 -10.50 4.76
CA LYS A 57 7.31 -10.63 5.49
C LYS A 57 6.22 -9.72 4.93
N PHE A 58 6.58 -8.51 4.50
CA PHE A 58 5.65 -7.58 3.86
C PHE A 58 5.43 -7.84 2.36
N GLY A 59 6.17 -8.78 1.76
CA GLY A 59 6.10 -9.00 0.31
C GLY A 59 6.85 -7.94 -0.50
N LEU A 60 7.76 -7.21 0.13
CA LEU A 60 8.49 -6.07 -0.42
C LEU A 60 10.00 -6.38 -0.58
N SER A 61 10.40 -7.65 -0.61
CA SER A 61 11.79 -7.96 -0.97
C SER A 61 12.06 -7.64 -2.44
N PRO A 62 13.30 -7.29 -2.82
CA PRO A 62 13.63 -7.01 -4.22
C PRO A 62 13.15 -8.11 -5.17
N GLU A 63 13.36 -9.37 -4.79
CA GLU A 63 12.98 -10.54 -5.58
C GLU A 63 11.46 -10.68 -5.72
N GLN A 64 10.70 -10.33 -4.68
CA GLN A 64 9.24 -10.35 -4.72
C GLN A 64 8.68 -9.21 -5.57
N LEU A 65 9.31 -8.04 -5.55
CA LEU A 65 8.95 -6.90 -6.37
C LEU A 65 9.30 -7.14 -7.85
N ASP A 66 10.40 -7.83 -8.13
CA ASP A 66 10.83 -8.18 -9.49
C ASP A 66 9.89 -9.18 -10.18
N GLN A 67 9.12 -9.95 -9.40
CA GLN A 67 8.10 -10.87 -9.91
C GLN A 67 6.76 -10.19 -10.21
N LEU A 68 6.60 -8.89 -9.91
CA LEU A 68 5.36 -8.17 -10.17
C LEU A 68 5.30 -7.68 -11.62
N ASP A 69 4.07 -7.53 -12.12
CA ASP A 69 3.80 -6.81 -13.36
C ASP A 69 4.38 -5.39 -13.32
N SER A 70 4.84 -4.90 -14.47
CA SER A 70 5.55 -3.62 -14.61
C SER A 70 4.69 -2.43 -14.16
N VAL A 71 3.37 -2.46 -14.38
CA VAL A 71 2.46 -1.38 -13.97
C VAL A 71 2.36 -1.34 -12.44
N ILE A 72 2.17 -2.50 -11.80
CA ILE A 72 2.07 -2.59 -10.34
C ILE A 72 3.41 -2.24 -9.70
N LYS A 73 4.52 -2.75 -10.24
CA LYS A 73 5.88 -2.45 -9.78
C LYS A 73 6.17 -0.95 -9.84
N GLY A 74 5.81 -0.29 -10.94
CA GLY A 74 5.95 1.16 -11.09
C GLY A 74 5.17 1.95 -10.02
N LYS A 75 3.91 1.57 -9.77
CA LYS A 75 3.08 2.19 -8.71
C LYS A 75 3.71 2.04 -7.32
N ILE A 76 4.18 0.83 -6.98
CA ILE A 76 4.86 0.56 -5.70
C ILE A 76 6.15 1.37 -5.59
N ALA A 77 6.94 1.48 -6.66
CA ALA A 77 8.18 2.27 -6.66
C ALA A 77 7.92 3.76 -6.39
N VAL A 78 6.83 4.32 -6.95
CA VAL A 78 6.39 5.69 -6.65
C VAL A 78 6.01 5.84 -5.18
N ILE A 79 5.25 4.89 -4.63
CA ILE A 79 4.87 4.89 -3.20
C ILE A 79 6.12 4.85 -2.31
N ILE A 80 7.05 3.93 -2.55
CA ILE A 80 8.31 3.82 -1.81
C ILE A 80 9.10 5.13 -1.87
N SER A 81 9.22 5.72 -3.07
CA SER A 81 9.94 6.99 -3.27
C SER A 81 9.29 8.14 -2.51
N SER A 82 7.95 8.20 -2.47
CA SER A 82 7.21 9.24 -1.74
C SER A 82 7.34 9.14 -0.21
N ILE A 83 7.62 7.94 0.31
CA ILE A 83 7.91 7.71 1.74
C ILE A 83 9.36 8.10 2.05
N GLY A 84 10.25 8.07 1.06
CA GLY A 84 11.67 8.36 1.22
C GLY A 84 12.45 7.21 1.87
N SER A 85 11.93 5.97 1.81
CA SER A 85 12.63 4.82 2.38
C SER A 85 13.84 4.41 1.53
N GLU A 86 15.00 4.26 2.18
CA GLU A 86 16.21 3.71 1.57
C GLU A 86 16.31 2.19 1.72
N LEU A 87 15.39 1.55 2.46
CA LEU A 87 15.47 0.14 2.85
C LEU A 87 14.38 -0.72 2.22
N VAL A 88 13.20 -0.17 2.00
CA VAL A 88 12.08 -0.91 1.42
C VAL A 88 12.38 -1.26 -0.04
N GLY A 89 12.23 -2.53 -0.41
CA GLY A 89 12.40 -2.98 -1.79
C GLY A 89 13.84 -2.96 -2.30
N LYS A 90 14.83 -2.72 -1.44
CA LYS A 90 16.25 -2.64 -1.83
C LYS A 90 17.07 -3.77 -1.21
N TYR A 91 18.17 -4.12 -1.89
CA TYR A 91 19.18 -5.02 -1.36
C TYR A 91 19.92 -4.36 -0.19
N ILE A 92 19.90 -5.01 0.97
CA ILE A 92 20.52 -4.49 2.19
C ILE A 92 22.00 -4.88 2.21
N THR A 93 22.88 -3.89 2.30
CA THR A 93 24.34 -4.09 2.28
C THR A 93 25.00 -3.78 3.62
N LYS A 94 26.18 -4.35 3.87
CA LYS A 94 27.02 -4.04 5.04
C LYS A 94 27.25 -2.55 5.21
N GLN A 95 27.52 -1.83 4.11
CA GLN A 95 27.83 -0.41 4.12
C GLN A 95 26.62 0.41 4.58
N THR A 96 25.43 0.12 4.04
CA THR A 96 24.17 0.76 4.43
C THR A 96 23.90 0.56 5.92
N ILE A 97 23.99 -0.67 6.41
CA ILE A 97 23.78 -0.98 7.83
C ILE A 97 24.80 -0.26 8.72
N THR A 98 26.08 -0.31 8.36
CA THR A 98 27.16 0.35 9.11
C THR A 98 26.91 1.85 9.20
N MET A 99 26.47 2.48 8.11
CA MET A 99 26.14 3.90 8.08
C MET A 99 24.94 4.22 9.00
N LEU A 100 23.90 3.40 8.98
CA LEU A 100 22.72 3.58 9.84
C LEU A 100 23.07 3.43 11.32
N LEU A 101 23.81 2.37 11.69
CA LEU A 101 24.27 2.15 13.06
C LEU A 101 25.18 3.29 13.54
N LYS A 102 26.11 3.78 12.70
CA LYS A 102 26.93 4.95 13.02
C LYS A 102 26.09 6.21 13.26
N LYS A 103 25.06 6.47 12.42
CA LYS A 103 24.15 7.60 12.62
C LYS A 103 23.40 7.51 13.95
N VAL A 104 22.94 6.32 14.33
CA VAL A 104 22.28 6.10 15.62
C VAL A 104 23.26 6.27 16.78
N GLY A 105 24.44 5.64 16.70
CA GLY A 105 25.50 5.74 17.70
C GLY A 105 25.98 7.18 17.92
N ALA A 106 26.17 7.96 16.85
CA ALA A 106 26.57 9.37 16.94
C ALA A 106 25.52 10.21 17.70
N LYS A 107 24.22 9.99 17.46
CA LYS A 107 23.14 10.67 18.20
C LYS A 107 23.14 10.33 19.69
N VAL A 108 23.53 9.11 20.05
CA VAL A 108 23.62 8.67 21.45
C VAL A 108 24.90 9.22 22.09
N ALA A 109 26.03 9.23 21.38
CA ALA A 109 27.30 9.75 21.87
C ALA A 109 27.26 11.24 22.21
N VAL A 110 26.59 12.07 21.38
CA VAL A 110 26.39 13.50 21.67
C VAL A 110 25.60 13.72 22.98
N LYS A 111 24.77 12.77 23.39
CA LYS A 111 23.98 12.84 24.64
C LYS A 111 24.72 12.28 25.86
N GLN A 112 25.88 11.66 25.68
CA GLN A 112 26.62 10.94 26.72
C GLN A 112 27.92 11.69 27.05
N VAL A 113 27.86 12.62 28.02
CA VAL A 113 29.04 13.31 28.55
C VAL A 113 29.37 12.79 29.96
N ALA A 114 29.59 11.47 30.15
CA ALA A 114 30.14 10.97 31.43
C ALA A 114 30.53 9.48 31.44
N LYS A 115 31.74 9.26 31.98
CA LYS A 115 32.16 8.19 32.89
C LYS A 115 32.39 6.78 32.32
N TYR A 116 33.66 6.61 31.96
CA TYR A 116 34.41 5.36 31.95
C TYR A 116 34.34 4.67 33.33
N VAL A 117 33.51 3.62 33.45
CA VAL A 117 33.55 2.67 34.57
C VAL A 117 33.49 1.25 33.98
N PRO A 118 34.50 0.39 34.21
CA PRO A 118 34.75 -0.84 33.45
C PRO A 118 33.64 -1.90 33.50
N PHE A 119 32.72 -1.85 34.47
CA PHE A 119 31.59 -2.79 34.58
C PHE A 119 30.22 -2.18 34.24
N ILE A 120 30.06 -0.85 34.37
CA ILE A 120 28.84 -0.15 33.95
C ILE A 120 28.76 -0.11 32.41
N GLY A 121 29.91 -0.10 31.74
CA GLY A 121 30.01 -0.04 30.29
C GLY A 121 29.29 -1.17 29.56
N GLN A 122 29.27 -2.39 30.11
CA GLN A 122 28.65 -3.54 29.44
C GLN A 122 27.12 -3.47 29.44
N ALA A 123 26.51 -3.14 30.59
CA ALA A 123 25.05 -2.96 30.67
C ALA A 123 24.58 -1.78 29.81
N VAL A 124 25.35 -0.68 29.80
CA VAL A 124 25.09 0.47 28.93
C VAL A 124 25.24 0.08 27.46
N SER A 125 26.31 -0.62 27.09
CA SER A 125 26.54 -1.08 25.71
C SER A 125 25.41 -1.99 25.23
N ALA A 126 25.03 -2.99 26.04
CA ALA A 126 23.92 -3.89 25.75
C ALA A 126 22.60 -3.13 25.57
N GLY A 127 22.33 -2.11 26.39
CA GLY A 127 21.16 -1.24 26.26
C GLY A 127 21.19 -0.40 24.97
N ILE A 128 22.36 0.12 24.59
CA ILE A 128 22.55 0.89 23.35
C ILE A 128 22.34 0.00 22.12
N SER A 129 22.97 -1.18 22.08
CA SER A 129 22.79 -2.15 21.00
C SER A 129 21.33 -2.59 20.89
N PHE A 130 20.68 -2.97 21.99
CA PHE A 130 19.24 -3.28 22.00
C PHE A 130 18.39 -2.12 21.45
N GLY A 131 18.63 -0.90 21.96
CA GLY A 131 17.89 0.30 21.56
C GLY A 131 18.07 0.65 20.09
N ALA A 132 19.30 0.57 19.57
CA ALA A 132 19.61 0.82 18.16
C ALA A 132 18.89 -0.19 17.26
N MET A 133 18.91 -1.47 17.65
CA MET A 133 18.21 -2.53 16.92
C MET A 133 16.70 -2.30 16.87
N LYS A 134 16.09 -1.97 18.02
CA LYS A 134 14.65 -1.67 18.10
C LYS A 134 14.30 -0.45 17.26
N TYR A 135 15.10 0.61 17.33
CA TYR A 135 14.84 1.84 16.59
C TYR A 135 14.88 1.60 15.08
N LEU A 136 15.97 1.04 14.55
CA LEU A 136 16.11 0.79 13.11
C LEU A 136 15.11 -0.25 12.61
N GLY A 137 14.94 -1.36 13.34
CA GLY A 137 14.00 -2.42 12.96
C GLY A 137 12.55 -1.93 12.94
N ASN A 138 12.11 -1.20 13.96
CA ASN A 138 10.74 -0.67 14.00
C ASN A 138 10.51 0.43 12.97
N SER A 139 11.47 1.34 12.76
CA SER A 139 11.38 2.35 11.69
C SER A 139 11.17 1.69 10.33
N HIS A 140 11.95 0.65 10.03
CA HIS A 140 11.80 -0.08 8.77
C HIS A 140 10.46 -0.82 8.67
N ILE A 141 9.95 -1.39 9.77
CA ILE A 141 8.60 -1.98 9.83
C ILE A 141 7.53 -0.95 9.49
N ASP A 142 7.62 0.25 10.07
CA ASP A 142 6.63 1.31 9.84
C ASP A 142 6.67 1.81 8.38
N GLU A 143 7.86 1.92 7.79
CA GLU A 143 8.02 2.22 6.36
C GLU A 143 7.39 1.14 5.47
N CYS A 144 7.67 -0.15 5.74
CA CYS A 144 7.07 -1.27 4.99
C CYS A 144 5.56 -1.30 5.14
N TYR A 145 5.07 -1.09 6.36
CA TYR A 145 3.64 -1.04 6.67
C TYR A 145 2.95 0.03 5.84
N GLU A 146 3.53 1.23 5.78
CA GLU A 146 2.92 2.35 5.09
C GLU A 146 2.91 2.19 3.57
N VAL A 147 3.94 1.55 3.00
CA VAL A 147 3.92 1.12 1.60
C VAL A 147 2.75 0.18 1.35
N CYS A 148 2.62 -0.89 2.14
CA CYS A 148 1.54 -1.86 1.97
C CYS A 148 0.15 -1.26 2.16
N ARG A 149 -0.01 -0.37 3.15
CA ARG A 149 -1.27 0.32 3.41
C ARG A 149 -1.70 1.14 2.21
N ARG A 150 -0.81 1.96 1.64
CA ARG A 150 -1.11 2.76 0.44
C ARG A 150 -1.43 1.88 -0.77
N VAL A 151 -0.80 0.70 -0.88
CA VAL A 151 -1.15 -0.28 -1.93
C VAL A 151 -2.57 -0.82 -1.75
N ILE A 152 -3.00 -1.10 -0.52
CA ILE A 152 -4.37 -1.55 -0.22
C ILE A 152 -5.36 -0.43 -0.58
N GLU A 153 -5.15 0.79 -0.08
CA GLU A 153 -6.01 1.95 -0.35
C GLU A 153 -6.12 2.24 -1.86
N MET A 154 -5.02 2.15 -2.60
CA MET A 154 -5.00 2.28 -4.06
C MET A 154 -5.88 1.22 -4.75
N ARG A 155 -5.79 -0.04 -4.33
CA ARG A 155 -6.59 -1.14 -4.89
C ARG A 155 -8.08 -0.98 -4.58
N GLU A 156 -8.41 -0.53 -3.38
CA GLU A 156 -9.78 -0.22 -2.97
C GLU A 156 -10.36 0.91 -3.84
N ALA A 157 -9.61 1.99 -4.06
CA ALA A 157 -10.02 3.09 -4.93
C ALA A 157 -10.24 2.65 -6.40
N GLU A 158 -9.36 1.78 -6.93
CA GLU A 158 -9.52 1.21 -8.28
C GLU A 158 -10.78 0.34 -8.38
N SER A 159 -11.11 -0.43 -7.34
CA SER A 159 -12.30 -1.26 -7.29
C SER A 159 -13.59 -0.43 -7.23
N ALA A 160 -13.60 0.65 -6.43
CA ALA A 160 -14.74 1.57 -6.34
C ALA A 160 -15.00 2.28 -7.69
N THR A 161 -13.93 2.72 -8.36
CA THR A 161 -14.05 3.38 -9.68
C THR A 161 -14.64 2.43 -10.73
N LYS A 162 -14.24 1.16 -10.74
CA LYS A 162 -14.79 0.13 -11.65
C LYS A 162 -16.26 -0.14 -11.37
N ALA A 163 -16.67 -0.21 -10.10
CA ALA A 163 -18.07 -0.42 -9.73
C ALA A 163 -18.96 0.75 -10.18
N THR A 164 -18.50 2.00 -10.05
CA THR A 164 -19.22 3.17 -10.57
C THR A 164 -19.32 3.17 -12.09
N ALA A 165 -18.26 2.80 -12.81
CA ALA A 165 -18.25 2.71 -14.26
C ALA A 165 -19.17 1.59 -14.80
N GLN A 166 -19.30 0.47 -14.09
CA GLN A 166 -20.23 -0.60 -14.44
C GLN A 166 -21.70 -0.21 -14.19
N ASN A 167 -21.97 0.53 -13.11
CA ASN A 167 -23.30 1.05 -12.82
C ASN A 167 -23.75 2.13 -13.81
N SER A 168 -22.83 2.94 -14.37
CA SER A 168 -23.18 3.92 -15.42
C SER A 168 -23.36 3.29 -16.81
N ALA A 169 -22.71 2.14 -17.07
CA ALA A 169 -22.85 1.38 -18.33
C ALA A 169 -24.17 0.58 -18.44
N SER A 170 -24.93 0.44 -17.36
CA SER A 170 -26.24 -0.26 -17.35
C SER A 170 -27.45 0.67 -17.46
N SER A 171 -27.28 1.96 -17.78
CA SER A 171 -28.39 2.81 -18.23
C SER A 171 -28.68 2.55 -19.72
N GLU A 172 -29.09 1.33 -20.03
CA GLU A 172 -29.62 0.99 -21.34
C GLU A 172 -30.89 1.83 -21.54
N ILE A 173 -30.78 2.95 -22.28
CA ILE A 173 -31.93 3.80 -22.58
C ILE A 173 -32.93 2.90 -23.32
N LYS A 174 -34.05 2.57 -22.68
CA LYS A 174 -35.12 1.79 -23.31
C LYS A 174 -35.85 2.68 -24.29
N TYR A 175 -36.20 2.14 -25.45
CA TYR A 175 -36.92 2.87 -26.49
C TYR A 175 -38.15 2.09 -26.93
N GLU A 176 -39.19 2.83 -27.27
CA GLU A 176 -40.37 2.32 -27.97
C GLU A 176 -40.39 2.82 -29.41
N PHE A 177 -40.90 1.98 -30.31
CA PHE A 177 -41.05 2.33 -31.72
C PHE A 177 -42.52 2.61 -32.03
N ILE A 178 -42.79 3.76 -32.63
CA ILE A 178 -44.13 4.17 -33.03
C ILE A 178 -44.14 4.62 -34.49
N ASP A 179 -45.08 4.09 -35.27
CA ASP A 179 -45.27 4.48 -36.65
C ASP A 179 -46.14 5.73 -36.75
N CYS A 180 -45.73 6.68 -37.59
CA CYS A 180 -46.50 7.89 -37.82
C CYS A 180 -47.68 7.60 -38.75
N LEU A 181 -48.91 7.78 -38.26
CA LEU A 181 -50.13 7.57 -39.06
C LEU A 181 -50.28 8.55 -40.25
N SER A 182 -49.55 9.68 -40.26
CA SER A 182 -49.60 10.64 -41.36
C SER A 182 -48.63 10.33 -42.52
N CYS A 183 -47.47 9.74 -42.25
CA CYS A 183 -46.43 9.55 -43.27
C CYS A 183 -45.75 8.18 -43.25
N GLY A 184 -46.19 7.25 -42.40
CA GLY A 184 -45.68 5.87 -42.28
C GLY A 184 -44.27 5.75 -41.70
N THR A 185 -43.65 6.83 -41.26
CA THR A 185 -42.27 6.78 -40.73
C THR A 185 -42.24 6.24 -39.32
N LYS A 186 -41.34 5.28 -39.06
CA LYS A 186 -41.07 4.71 -37.73
C LYS A 186 -40.23 5.68 -36.90
N ASN A 187 -40.69 6.04 -35.71
CA ASN A 187 -40.00 6.95 -34.79
C ASN A 187 -39.55 6.17 -33.55
N ARG A 188 -38.31 6.40 -33.11
CA ARG A 188 -37.74 5.82 -31.89
C ARG A 188 -37.90 6.82 -30.75
N ILE A 189 -38.69 6.50 -29.74
CA ILE A 189 -39.00 7.38 -28.61
C ILE A 189 -38.41 6.78 -27.33
N PRO A 190 -37.61 7.56 -26.55
CA PRO A 190 -37.16 7.12 -25.23
C PRO A 190 -38.34 6.76 -24.33
N LEU A 191 -38.24 5.66 -23.58
CA LEU A 191 -39.35 5.12 -22.78
C LEU A 191 -39.83 6.11 -21.70
N ASP A 192 -38.91 6.88 -21.11
CA ASP A 192 -39.22 7.96 -20.16
C ASP A 192 -40.14 9.03 -20.79
N ARG A 193 -39.88 9.37 -22.06
CA ARG A 193 -40.71 10.32 -22.82
C ARG A 193 -42.04 9.70 -23.24
N PHE A 194 -42.05 8.41 -23.60
CA PHE A 194 -43.26 7.68 -23.98
C PHE A 194 -44.24 7.53 -22.80
N LEU A 195 -43.72 7.29 -21.59
CA LEU A 195 -44.51 7.12 -20.36
C LEU A 195 -44.90 8.44 -19.69
N SER A 196 -44.32 9.58 -20.13
CA SER A 196 -44.65 10.89 -19.56
C SER A 196 -46.13 11.27 -19.75
N ALA A 197 -46.70 11.99 -18.78
CA ALA A 197 -48.12 12.37 -18.76
C ALA A 197 -48.52 13.32 -19.91
N ASN A 198 -47.56 13.98 -20.57
CA ASN A 198 -47.79 14.94 -21.64
C ASN A 198 -47.49 14.32 -23.03
N LYS A 199 -48.24 13.27 -23.38
CA LYS A 199 -48.12 12.55 -24.66
C LYS A 199 -48.44 13.39 -25.90
N GLU A 200 -49.17 14.50 -25.73
CA GLU A 200 -49.60 15.39 -26.82
C GLU A 200 -48.45 16.18 -27.48
N SER A 201 -47.27 16.21 -26.85
CA SER A 201 -46.10 16.94 -27.33
C SER A 201 -45.17 16.16 -28.29
N ILE A 202 -45.43 14.87 -28.51
CA ILE A 202 -44.53 14.02 -29.31
C ILE A 202 -44.88 14.14 -30.80
N LYS A 203 -43.95 14.66 -31.60
CA LYS A 203 -44.11 14.88 -33.04
C LYS A 203 -43.23 13.94 -33.85
N CYS A 204 -43.70 13.56 -35.03
CA CYS A 204 -42.90 12.80 -35.99
C CYS A 204 -41.65 13.60 -36.41
N GLY A 205 -40.49 12.95 -36.44
CA GLY A 205 -39.25 13.58 -36.90
C GLY A 205 -39.32 14.08 -38.35
N LYS A 206 -40.08 13.38 -39.20
CA LYS A 206 -40.21 13.64 -40.64
C LYS A 206 -41.28 14.68 -40.97
N CYS A 207 -42.57 14.37 -40.76
CA CYS A 207 -43.68 15.24 -41.19
C CYS A 207 -44.19 16.20 -40.10
N LYS A 208 -43.61 16.15 -38.90
CA LYS A 208 -43.99 16.98 -37.73
C LYS A 208 -45.41 16.79 -37.20
N SER A 209 -46.21 15.88 -37.76
CA SER A 209 -47.52 15.47 -37.23
C SER A 209 -47.40 14.86 -35.81
N PRO A 210 -48.41 15.03 -34.94
CA PRO A 210 -48.43 14.40 -33.63
C PRO A 210 -48.45 12.86 -33.73
N LEU A 211 -47.66 12.19 -32.90
CA LEU A 211 -47.64 10.74 -32.77
C LEU A 211 -48.68 10.31 -31.72
N ARG A 212 -49.82 9.75 -32.16
CA ARG A 212 -50.84 9.24 -31.24
C ARG A 212 -50.46 7.82 -30.81
N ALA A 213 -50.07 7.65 -29.55
CA ALA A 213 -49.91 6.33 -28.96
C ALA A 213 -51.29 5.74 -28.67
N THR A 214 -51.79 4.85 -29.52
CA THR A 214 -52.95 4.01 -29.15
C THR A 214 -52.46 2.94 -28.19
N VAL A 215 -52.87 3.04 -26.93
CA VAL A 215 -52.68 1.94 -25.97
C VAL A 215 -53.60 0.81 -26.42
N SER A 216 -53.06 -0.20 -27.10
CA SER A 216 -53.75 -1.48 -27.23
C SER A 216 -53.63 -2.18 -25.88
N ILE A 217 -54.68 -2.05 -25.07
CA ILE A 217 -54.87 -2.87 -23.88
C ILE A 217 -55.36 -4.22 -24.42
N ASN A 218 -54.55 -5.26 -24.30
CA ASN A 218 -54.95 -6.66 -24.41
C ASN A 218 -54.65 -7.33 -23.08
#